data_AF-A0A8I2FTW1-F1
#
_entry.id   AF-A0A8I2FTW1-F1
#
_cell.length_a   1.000
_cell.length_b   1.000
_cell.length_c   1.000
_cell.angle_alpha   90.00
_cell.angle_beta   90.00
_cell.angle_gamma   90.00
#
_symmetry.space_group_name_H-M   'P 1'
#
loop_
_entity.id
_entity.type
_entity.pdbx_description
1 polymer ?
#
loop_
_entity_poly.entity_id
_entity_poly.type
_entity_poly.pdbx_seq_one_letter_code
_entity_poly.pdbx_strand_id
1 'polypeptide(L)'
;MQPATVTIDKIKSKLAEVPEDKLPEVYDFVEFILHKTKPKKKKIVKLEGIWKGLGFEKIDHLESEIRKIREKSHQQLSEKIQKWNT
;
A
#
# COMPACT_ATOMS: atom_id res chain seq x y z
N MET A 1 27.33 -23.20 -4.43
CA MET A 1 27.00 -23.49 -3.03
C MET A 1 25.54 -23.09 -2.80
N GLN A 2 24.67 -24.05 -2.50
CA GLN A 2 23.28 -23.73 -2.07
C GLN A 2 23.31 -23.17 -0.64
N PRO A 3 22.52 -22.14 -0.30
CA PRO A 3 22.46 -21.65 1.07
C PRO A 3 21.79 -22.72 1.94
N ALA A 4 22.50 -23.19 2.97
CA ALA A 4 21.94 -24.11 3.94
C ALA A 4 20.75 -23.45 4.63
N THR A 5 19.59 -24.08 4.60
CA THR A 5 18.41 -23.66 5.37
C THR A 5 18.67 -23.97 6.83
N VAL A 6 19.17 -22.97 7.57
CA VAL A 6 19.35 -23.08 9.01
C VAL A 6 17.97 -23.05 9.67
N THR A 7 17.63 -24.10 10.42
CA THR A 7 16.37 -24.19 11.15
C THR A 7 16.47 -23.50 12.52
N ILE A 8 15.34 -23.03 13.06
CA ILE A 8 15.28 -22.37 14.37
C ILE A 8 15.85 -23.27 15.47
N ASP A 9 15.58 -24.57 15.42
CA ASP A 9 16.05 -25.52 16.44
C ASP A 9 17.58 -25.65 16.44
N LYS A 10 18.21 -25.60 15.26
CA LYS A 10 19.68 -25.58 15.14
C LYS A 10 20.27 -24.31 15.75
N ILE A 11 19.61 -23.17 15.57
CA ILE A 11 20.04 -21.89 16.17
C ILE A 11 19.94 -21.95 17.69
N LYS A 12 18.81 -22.41 18.24
CA LYS A 12 18.62 -22.55 19.69
C LYS A 12 19.66 -23.47 20.33
N SER A 13 19.94 -24.62 19.70
CA SER A 13 20.97 -25.55 20.16
C SER A 13 22.34 -24.90 20.21
N LYS A 14 22.69 -24.07 19.22
CA LYS A 14 23.98 -23.37 19.19
C LYS A 14 24.08 -22.24 20.20
N LEU A 15 22.98 -21.51 20.42
CA LEU A 15 22.92 -20.48 21.45
C LEU A 15 23.08 -21.04 22.86
N ALA A 16 22.64 -22.27 23.12
CA ALA A 16 22.84 -22.94 24.40
C ALA A 16 24.30 -23.32 24.69
N GLU A 17 25.14 -23.42 23.66
CA GLU A 17 26.59 -23.70 23.80
C GLU A 17 27.42 -22.43 24.02
N VAL A 18 26.80 -21.24 23.98
CA VAL A 18 27.52 -19.96 24.09
C VAL A 18 27.94 -19.73 25.55
N PRO A 19 29.22 -19.41 25.81
CA PRO A 19 29.69 -19.00 27.13
C PRO A 19 28.93 -17.79 27.69
N GLU A 20 28.70 -17.77 29.00
CA GLU A 20 27.88 -16.74 29.66
C GLU A 20 28.44 -15.32 29.47
N ASP A 21 29.76 -15.16 29.45
CA ASP A 21 30.47 -13.91 29.19
C ASP A 21 30.27 -13.37 27.76
N LYS A 22 29.81 -14.23 26.84
CA LYS A 22 29.52 -13.90 25.43
C LYS A 22 28.05 -13.69 25.14
N LEU A 23 27.15 -13.99 26.07
CA LEU A 23 25.73 -13.72 25.91
C LEU A 23 25.39 -12.23 25.67
N PRO A 24 26.07 -11.24 26.28
CA PRO A 24 25.82 -9.83 25.99
C PRO A 24 26.08 -9.49 24.51
N GLU A 25 27.18 -9.99 23.95
CA GLU A 25 27.55 -9.76 22.54
C GLU A 25 26.51 -10.36 21.58
N VAL A 26 26.00 -11.56 21.91
CA VAL A 26 24.94 -12.22 21.14
C VAL A 26 23.62 -11.45 21.25
N TYR A 27 23.28 -10.96 22.44
CA TYR A 27 22.07 -10.16 22.67
C TYR A 27 22.08 -8.88 21.82
N ASP A 28 23.17 -8.12 21.87
CA ASP A 28 23.34 -6.88 21.11
C ASP A 28 23.23 -7.12 19.60
N PHE A 29 23.80 -8.23 19.11
CA PHE A 29 23.71 -8.60 17.70
C PHE A 29 22.29 -8.95 17.27
N VAL A 30 21.55 -9.71 18.08
CA VAL A 30 20.14 -10.04 17.81
C VAL A 30 19.29 -8.78 17.84
N GLU A 31 19.49 -7.89 18.82
CA GLU A 31 18.79 -6.62 18.91
C GLU A 31 19.05 -5.75 17.67
N PHE A 32 20.29 -5.66 17.22
CA PHE A 32 20.68 -4.95 16.00
C PHE A 32 19.95 -5.48 14.75
N ILE A 33 19.90 -6.81 14.57
CA ILE A 33 19.17 -7.43 13.46
C ILE A 33 17.69 -7.04 13.55
N LEU A 34 17.08 -7.18 14.72
CA LEU A 34 15.66 -6.83 14.91
C LEU A 34 15.41 -5.35 14.62
N HIS A 35 16.32 -4.45 15.01
CA HIS A 35 16.24 -3.03 14.70
C HIS A 35 16.33 -2.72 13.21
N LYS A 36 17.24 -3.36 12.48
CA LYS A 36 17.34 -3.19 11.02
C LYS A 36 16.14 -3.75 10.26
N THR A 37 15.53 -4.81 10.78
CA THR A 37 14.44 -5.52 10.11
C THR A 37 13.06 -4.93 10.41
N LYS A 38 12.94 -4.07 11.43
CA LYS A 38 11.71 -3.30 11.67
C LYS A 38 11.40 -2.47 10.41
N PRO A 39 10.29 -2.73 9.69
CA PRO A 39 9.93 -1.91 8.55
C PRO A 39 9.79 -0.47 9.06
N LYS A 40 10.47 0.48 8.40
CA LYS A 40 10.23 1.91 8.65
C LYS A 40 8.72 2.09 8.62
N LYS A 41 8.13 2.59 9.72
CA LYS A 41 6.68 2.85 9.79
C LYS A 41 6.31 3.56 8.49
N LYS A 42 5.46 2.94 7.66
CA LYS A 42 5.03 3.53 6.40
C LYS A 42 4.51 4.91 6.75
N LYS A 43 5.17 5.95 6.24
CA LYS A 43 4.75 7.32 6.47
C LYS A 43 3.36 7.41 5.83
N ILE A 44 2.31 7.47 6.66
CA ILE A 44 0.95 7.71 6.17
C ILE A 44 0.97 9.14 5.66
N VAL A 45 1.14 9.29 4.35
CA VAL A 45 1.04 10.60 3.70
C VAL A 45 -0.44 10.90 3.60
N LYS A 46 -0.90 11.88 4.39
CA LYS A 46 -2.25 12.41 4.23
C LYS A 46 -2.30 13.12 2.89
N LEU A 47 -3.10 12.58 1.97
CA LEU A 47 -3.37 13.18 0.67
C LEU A 47 -4.48 14.23 0.83
N GLU A 48 -4.34 15.11 1.82
CA GLU A 48 -5.30 16.18 2.01
C GLU A 48 -5.07 17.26 0.94
N GLY A 49 -6.11 17.61 0.18
CA GLY A 49 -6.00 18.63 -0.86
C GLY A 49 -5.49 18.15 -2.22
N ILE A 50 -5.38 16.85 -2.50
CA ILE A 50 -5.07 16.33 -3.87
C ILE A 50 -6.05 16.86 -4.93
N TRP A 51 -7.31 17.04 -4.53
CA TRP A 51 -8.36 17.52 -5.42
C TRP A 51 -8.49 19.05 -5.43
N LYS A 52 -7.63 19.76 -4.70
CA LYS A 52 -7.69 21.21 -4.57
C LYS A 52 -7.36 21.89 -5.90
N GLY A 53 -8.22 22.78 -6.36
CA GLY A 53 -8.10 23.51 -7.61
C GLY A 53 -8.43 22.70 -8.86
N LEU A 54 -8.81 21.43 -8.73
CA LEU A 54 -9.17 20.57 -9.86
C LEU A 54 -10.66 20.67 -10.22
N GLY A 55 -11.46 21.41 -9.44
CA GLY A 55 -12.86 21.68 -9.73
C GLY A 55 -13.83 20.66 -9.15
N PHE A 56 -13.32 19.59 -8.54
CA PHE A 56 -14.14 18.62 -7.79
C PHE A 56 -14.83 19.24 -6.58
N GLU A 57 -14.31 20.36 -6.07
CA GLU A 57 -14.90 21.12 -4.96
C GLU A 57 -16.19 21.83 -5.35
N LYS A 58 -16.48 21.92 -6.65
CA LYS A 58 -17.72 22.51 -7.19
C LYS A 58 -18.81 21.46 -7.40
N ILE A 59 -18.53 20.18 -7.12
CA ILE A 59 -19.51 19.09 -7.25
C ILE A 59 -20.31 19.03 -5.94
N ASP A 60 -21.35 19.85 -5.84
CA ASP A 60 -22.18 19.90 -4.63
C ASP A 60 -23.02 18.62 -4.46
N HIS A 61 -23.51 18.06 -5.56
CA HIS A 61 -24.39 16.87 -5.58
C HIS A 61 -23.98 15.88 -6.67
N LEU A 62 -23.05 15.00 -6.33
CA LEU A 62 -22.46 14.00 -7.23
C LEU A 62 -23.51 13.19 -8.02
N GLU A 63 -24.57 12.72 -7.35
CA GLU A 63 -25.62 11.90 -7.98
C GLU A 63 -26.34 12.67 -9.11
N SER A 64 -26.60 13.96 -8.88
CA SER A 64 -27.26 14.81 -9.87
C SER A 64 -26.37 15.09 -11.08
N GLU A 65 -25.07 15.31 -10.86
CA GLU A 65 -24.08 15.51 -11.93
C GLU A 65 -23.91 14.24 -12.78
N ILE A 66 -23.85 13.07 -12.13
CA ILE A 66 -23.83 11.77 -12.83
C ILE A 66 -25.09 11.59 -13.68
N ARG A 67 -26.26 11.91 -13.13
CA ARG A 67 -27.54 11.80 -13.85
C ARG A 67 -27.57 12.69 -15.09
N LYS A 68 -27.16 13.95 -14.99
CA LYS A 68 -27.06 14.88 -16.13
C LYS A 68 -26.16 14.33 -17.24
N ILE A 69 -25.01 13.76 -16.87
CA ILE A 69 -24.08 13.15 -17.83
C ILE A 69 -24.74 11.97 -18.56
N ARG A 70 -25.46 11.10 -17.84
CA ARG A 70 -26.18 9.97 -18.44
C ARG A 70 -27.26 10.43 -19.42
N GLU A 71 -28.11 11.37 -19.00
CA GLU A 71 -29.18 11.91 -19.84
C GLU A 71 -28.61 12.52 -21.13
N LYS A 72 -27.55 13.34 -21.02
CA LYS A 72 -26.86 13.94 -22.16
C LYS A 72 -26.25 12.88 -23.09
N SER A 73 -25.63 11.85 -22.52
CA SER A 73 -25.02 10.75 -23.27
C SER A 73 -26.07 9.95 -24.04
N HIS A 74 -27.22 9.67 -23.41
CA HIS A 74 -28.35 9.02 -24.05
C HIS A 74 -28.90 9.84 -25.20
N GLN A 75 -29.11 11.14 -25.00
CA GLN A 75 -29.61 12.03 -26.04
C GLN A 75 -28.68 12.08 -27.26
N GLN A 76 -27.37 12.24 -27.02
CA GLN A 76 -26.37 12.23 -28.09
C GLN A 76 -26.31 10.89 -28.85
N LEU A 77 -26.50 9.77 -28.15
CA LEU A 77 -26.55 8.46 -28.77
C LEU A 77 -27.80 8.31 -29.64
N SER A 78 -28.97 8.73 -29.14
CA SER A 78 -30.22 8.71 -29.89
C SER A 78 -30.15 9.56 -31.16
N GLU A 79 -29.57 10.77 -31.08
CA GLU A 79 -29.36 11.64 -32.24
C GLU A 79 -28.46 10.99 -33.30
N LYS A 80 -27.39 10.30 -32.88
CA LYS A 80 -26.51 9.57 -33.80
C LYS A 80 -27.24 8.40 -34.48
N ILE A 81 -28.03 7.64 -33.73
CA ILE A 81 -28.81 6.51 -34.27
C ILE A 81 -29.84 7.01 -35.29
N GLN A 82 -30.52 8.13 -35.02
CA GLN A 82 -31.45 8.73 -35.98
C GLN A 82 -30.76 9.17 -37.27
N LYS A 83 -29.57 9.79 -37.17
CA LYS A 83 -28.75 10.17 -38.33
C LYS A 83 -28.25 8.97 -39.15
N TRP A 84 -28.06 7.80 -38.54
CA TRP A 84 -27.64 6.59 -39.26
C TRP A 84 -28.78 5.88 -39.99
N ASN A 85 -30.02 6.11 -39.55
CA ASN A 85 -31.22 5.52 -40.13
C ASN A 85 -31.92 6.43 -41.16
N THR A 86 -31.31 7.58 -41.49
CA THR A 86 -31.76 8.53 -42.53
C THR A 86 -30.75 8.54 -43.66
#